data_AF-A0A6A4RGD1-F1
#
_entry.id   AF-A0A6A4RGD1-F1
#
_cell.length_a   1.000
_cell.length_b   1.000
_cell.length_c   1.000
_cell.angle_alpha   90.00
_cell.angle_beta   90.00
_cell.angle_gamma   90.00
#
_symmetry.space_group_name_H-M   'P 1'
#
loop_
_entity.id
_entity.type
_entity.pdbx_description
1 polymer ?
#
loop_
_entity_poly.entity_id
_entity_poly.type
_entity_poly.pdbx_seq_one_letter_code
_entity_poly.pdbx_strand_id
1 'polypeptide(L)'
;MWPFICQFVDKLFRETIEPAVKAANPHLSSFCFTKIDMGNKPLRVNGVKVYTENVDKRQVIMDLQIRYTPTLRPKHLTNRPAHELLR
;
A
#
# COMPACT_ATOMS: atom_id res chain seq x y z
N MET A 1 6.56 -13.80 -0.28
CA MET A 1 5.15 -13.37 -0.27
C MET A 1 4.99 -11.85 -0.31
N TRP A 2 5.64 -11.08 0.58
CA TRP A 2 5.50 -9.60 0.62
C TRP A 2 5.68 -8.87 -0.72
N PRO A 3 6.68 -9.19 -1.57
CA PRO A 3 6.81 -8.54 -2.87
C PRO A 3 5.57 -8.68 -3.77
N PHE A 4 4.87 -9.82 -3.70
CA PHE A 4 3.63 -10.04 -4.44
C PHE A 4 2.46 -9.23 -3.87
N ILE A 5 2.38 -9.10 -2.54
CA ILE A 5 1.41 -8.22 -1.90
C ILE A 5 1.69 -6.76 -2.31
N CYS A 6 2.97 -6.35 -2.37
CA CYS A 6 3.34 -5.02 -2.87
C CYS A 6 2.87 -4.79 -4.32
N GLN A 7 3.08 -5.77 -5.21
CA GLN A 7 2.60 -5.71 -6.59
C GLN A 7 1.07 -5.67 -6.67
N PHE A 8 0.38 -6.49 -5.88
CA PHE A 8 -1.08 -6.50 -5.82
C PHE A 8 -1.63 -5.14 -5.37
N VAL A 9 -1.04 -4.55 -4.33
CA VAL A 9 -1.47 -3.24 -3.84
C VAL A 9 -1.12 -2.13 -4.84
N ASP A 10 0.03 -2.18 -5.52
CA ASP A 10 0.32 -1.20 -6.60
C ASP A 10 -0.78 -1.24 -7.68
N LYS A 11 -1.20 -2.45 -8.10
CA LYS A 11 -2.32 -2.62 -9.03
C LYS A 11 -3.64 -2.11 -8.45
N LEU A 12 -3.98 -2.49 -7.22
CA LEU A 12 -5.21 -2.03 -6.54
C LEU A 12 -5.30 -0.51 -6.51
N PHE A 13 -4.19 0.17 -6.19
CA PHE A 13 -4.16 1.63 -6.13
C PHE A 13 -4.35 2.24 -7.51
N ARG A 14 -3.71 1.70 -8.56
CA ARG A 14 -3.79 2.25 -9.93
C ARG A 14 -5.09 1.92 -10.65
N GLU A 15 -5.59 0.71 -10.48
CA GLU A 15 -6.71 0.17 -11.25
C GLU A 15 -8.05 0.40 -10.55
N THR A 16 -8.07 0.59 -9.23
CA THR A 16 -9.30 0.75 -8.46
C THR A 16 -9.37 2.08 -7.70
N ILE A 17 -8.34 2.41 -6.92
CA ILE A 17 -8.40 3.61 -6.06
C ILE A 17 -8.22 4.90 -6.87
N GLU A 18 -7.25 4.97 -7.77
CA GLU A 18 -6.99 6.17 -8.59
C GLU A 18 -8.21 6.57 -9.44
N PRO A 19 -8.89 5.65 -10.16
CA PRO A 19 -10.12 5.98 -10.85
C PRO A 19 -11.23 6.47 -9.91
N ALA A 20 -11.38 5.85 -8.73
CA ALA A 20 -12.36 6.27 -7.73
C ALA A 20 -12.08 7.70 -7.21
N VAL A 21 -10.80 8.05 -6.99
CA VAL A 21 -10.40 9.40 -6.58
C VAL A 21 -10.66 10.42 -7.68
N LYS A 22 -10.31 10.10 -8.94
CA LYS A 22 -10.61 10.98 -10.09
C LYS A 22 -12.11 11.22 -10.26
N ALA A 23 -12.93 10.19 -10.03
CA ALA A 23 -14.38 10.27 -10.13
C ALA A 23 -15.01 11.05 -8.96
N ALA A 24 -14.35 11.12 -7.80
CA ALA A 24 -14.90 11.78 -6.62
C ALA A 24 -15.04 13.30 -6.79
N ASN A 25 -14.19 13.95 -7.58
CA ASN A 25 -14.28 15.38 -7.84
C ASN A 25 -13.67 15.75 -9.22
N PRO A 26 -14.35 16.55 -10.07
CA PRO A 26 -13.80 16.99 -11.36
C PRO A 26 -12.43 17.66 -11.29
N HIS A 27 -12.12 18.36 -10.19
CA HIS A 27 -10.81 18.98 -9.96
C HIS A 27 -9.68 17.95 -9.72
N LEU A 28 -10.03 16.70 -9.41
CA LEU A 28 -9.10 15.60 -9.22
C LEU A 28 -8.95 14.71 -10.46
N SER A 29 -9.55 15.09 -11.60
CA SER A 29 -9.49 14.29 -12.85
C SER A 29 -8.07 13.99 -13.33
N SER A 30 -7.09 14.85 -13.03
CA SER A 30 -5.67 14.68 -13.35
C SER A 30 -4.84 14.03 -12.24
N PHE A 31 -5.45 13.67 -11.11
CA PHE A 31 -4.75 13.03 -9.99
C PHE A 31 -4.09 11.73 -10.43
N CYS A 32 -2.82 11.48 -10.08
CA CYS A 32 -2.18 10.19 -10.34
C CYS A 32 -1.18 9.81 -9.26
N PHE A 33 -1.05 8.50 -9.00
CA PHE A 33 -0.01 8.01 -8.12
C PHE A 33 1.33 7.93 -8.85
N THR A 34 2.27 8.80 -8.47
CA THR A 34 3.62 8.86 -9.04
C THR A 34 4.50 7.71 -8.57
N LYS A 35 4.43 7.35 -7.28
CA LYS A 35 5.15 6.23 -6.70
C LYS A 35 4.36 5.61 -5.55
N ILE A 36 4.16 4.30 -5.61
CA ILE A 36 3.57 3.50 -4.54
C ILE A 36 4.67 2.59 -4.01
N ASP A 37 5.10 2.84 -2.77
CA ASP A 37 6.19 2.10 -2.13
C ASP A 37 5.72 1.67 -0.74
N MET A 38 5.56 0.35 -0.54
CA MET A 38 5.17 -0.20 0.75
C MET A 38 6.38 -0.61 1.62
N GLY A 39 7.58 -0.26 1.18
CA GLY A 39 8.82 -0.60 1.86
C GLY A 39 9.11 -2.10 1.85
N ASN A 40 10.17 -2.47 2.57
CA ASN A 40 10.68 -3.83 2.61
C ASN A 40 10.18 -4.65 3.81
N LYS A 41 9.48 -4.03 4.75
CA LYS A 41 8.97 -4.72 5.94
C LYS A 41 7.51 -5.14 5.72
N PRO A 42 7.20 -6.44 5.84
CA PRO A 42 5.83 -6.91 5.73
C PRO A 42 4.96 -6.43 6.88
N LEU A 43 3.65 -6.41 6.62
CA LEU A 43 2.60 -6.31 7.64
C LEU A 43 2.83 -7.38 8.72
N ARG A 44 2.66 -7.01 9.98
CA ARG A 44 2.74 -7.95 11.12
C ARG A 44 1.33 -8.21 11.65
N VAL A 45 1.02 -9.48 11.93
CA VAL A 45 -0.19 -9.85 12.65
C VAL A 45 0.18 -9.99 14.12
N ASN A 46 -0.42 -9.16 14.97
CA ASN A 46 -0.13 -9.14 16.41
C ASN A 46 -1.09 -10.03 17.20
N GLY A 47 -2.28 -10.27 16.66
CA GLY A 47 -3.31 -11.05 17.30
C GLY A 47 -4.29 -11.59 16.27
N VAL A 48 -4.85 -12.75 16.56
CA VAL A 48 -5.86 -13.42 15.75
C VAL A 48 -6.96 -13.87 16.70
N LYS A 49 -8.21 -13.52 16.39
CA LYS A 49 -9.38 -14.01 17.11
C LYS A 49 -10.32 -14.69 16.13
N VAL A 50 -10.66 -15.94 16.39
CA VAL A 50 -11.62 -16.71 15.59
C VAL A 50 -12.93 -16.78 16.36
N TYR A 51 -14.04 -16.52 15.68
CA TYR A 51 -15.37 -16.62 16.25
C TYR A 51 -15.95 -18.01 15.98
N THR A 52 -16.37 -18.68 17.04
CA THR A 52 -17.01 -20.00 16.99
C THR A 52 -18.46 -19.98 17.44
N GLU A 53 -18.89 -18.91 18.13
CA GLU A 53 -20.25 -18.72 18.61
C GLU A 53 -21.10 -17.99 17.58
N ASN A 54 -22.33 -18.48 17.34
CA ASN A 54 -23.28 -17.91 16.38
C ASN A 54 -22.75 -17.79 14.94
N VAL A 55 -21.81 -18.66 14.56
CA VAL A 55 -21.26 -18.72 13.20
C VAL A 55 -21.78 -19.97 12.48
N ASP A 56 -22.30 -19.80 11.26
CA ASP A 56 -22.66 -20.90 10.38
C ASP A 56 -21.43 -21.81 10.12
N LYS A 57 -21.63 -23.14 10.15
CA LYS A 57 -20.56 -24.12 9.96
C LYS A 57 -19.86 -24.05 8.59
N ARG A 58 -20.44 -23.33 7.62
CA ARG A 58 -19.89 -23.12 6.27
C ARG A 58 -18.97 -21.91 6.15
N GLN A 59 -18.83 -21.12 7.21
CA GLN A 59 -17.96 -19.94 7.21
C GLN A 59 -17.07 -19.89 8.44
N VAL A 60 -15.89 -19.30 8.29
CA VAL A 60 -14.98 -19.01 9.40
C VAL A 60 -14.85 -17.49 9.47
N ILE A 61 -15.28 -16.92 10.59
CA ILE A 61 -15.14 -15.48 10.85
C ILE A 61 -13.91 -15.28 11.73
N MET A 62 -13.02 -14.40 11.31
CA MET A 62 -11.76 -14.15 11.98
C MET A 62 -11.42 -12.66 11.96
N ASP A 63 -11.04 -12.14 13.12
CA ASP A 63 -10.43 -10.83 13.26
C ASP A 63 -8.90 -10.97 13.28
N LEU A 64 -8.24 -10.23 12.39
CA LEU A 64 -6.79 -10.12 12.36
C LEU A 64 -6.37 -8.73 12.83
N GLN A 65 -5.59 -8.68 13.91
CA GLN A 65 -4.98 -7.43 14.37
C GLN A 65 -3.70 -7.18 13.57
N ILE A 66 -3.81 -6.35 12.53
CA ILE A 66 -2.71 -6.04 11.62
C ILE A 66 -2.01 -4.75 12.07
N ARG A 67 -0.68 -4.81 12.14
CA ARG A 67 0.20 -3.65 12.31
C ARG A 67 1.01 -3.44 11.04
N TYR A 68 0.89 -2.25 10.47
CA TYR A 68 1.75 -1.78 9.39
C TYR A 68 2.73 -0.73 9.92
N THR A 69 4.03 -0.94 9.67
CA THR A 69 5.07 0.03 10.02
C THR A 69 6.01 0.16 8.84
N PRO A 70 5.67 1.03 7.87
CA PRO A 70 6.46 1.17 6.65
C PRO A 70 7.85 1.71 7.01
N THR A 71 8.89 0.99 6.59
CA THR A 71 10.26 1.52 6.63
C THR A 71 10.52 2.21 5.31
N LEU A 72 9.92 3.39 5.14
CA LEU A 72 10.30 4.28 4.04
C LEU A 72 11.68 4.83 4.41
N ARG A 73 12.73 4.24 3.84
CA ARG A 73 14.04 4.92 3.89
C ARG A 73 13.88 6.22 3.10
N PRO A 74 14.24 7.38 3.66
CA PRO A 74 14.41 8.58 2.87
C PRO A 74 15.42 8.23 1.77
N LYS A 75 14.98 8.16 0.51
CA LYS A 75 15.95 8.20 -0.57
C LYS A 75 16.53 9.60 -0.47
N HIS A 76 17.78 9.72 0.00
CA HIS A 76 18.51 10.98 -0.09
C HIS A 76 18.39 11.45 -1.54
N LEU A 77 17.56 12.46 -1.77
CA LEU A 77 17.53 13.18 -3.02
C LEU A 77 18.82 14.00 -2.97
N THR A 78 19.93 13.39 -3.40
CA THR A 78 21.10 14.18 -3.73
C THR A 78 20.68 15.03 -4.92
N ASN A 79 20.29 16.28 -4.64
CA ASN A 79 20.35 17.34 -5.63
C ASN A 79 21.81 17.44 -6.03
N ARG A 80 22.25 16.61 -6.98
CA ARG A 80 23.45 16.90 -7.73
C ARG A 80 23.09 18.05 -8.66
N PRO A 81 23.63 19.24 -8.46
CA PRO A 81 23.43 20.32 -9.40
C PRO A 81 24.03 19.92 -10.75
N ALA A 82 23.34 20.26 -11.84
CA ALA A 82 23.68 19.85 -13.20
C ALA A 82 25.09 20.27 -13.69
N HIS A 83 25.82 21.09 -12.91
CA HIS A 83 27.18 21.52 -13.24
C HIS A 83 28.26 20.44 -13.01
N GLU A 84 27.93 19.32 -12.38
CA GLU A 84 28.90 18.26 -12.05
C GLU A 84 28.97 17.11 -13.08
N LEU A 85 28.21 17.17 -14.18
CA LEU A 85 28.17 16.14 -15.24
C LEU A 85 29.07 16.44 -16.46
N LEU A 86 29.89 17.50 -16.41
CA LEU A 86 30.78 17.91 -17.50
C LEU A 86 32.26 18.05 -17.06
N ARG A 87 32.73 17.17 -16.18
CA ARG A 87 34.17 16.96 -15.93
C ARG A 87 34.51 15.48 -15.90
#